data_AF-A0A3Q1ICL8-F1
#
_entry.id   AF-A0A3Q1ICL8-F1
#
_cell.length_a   1.000
_cell.length_b   1.000
_cell.length_c   1.000
_cell.angle_alpha   90.00
_cell.angle_beta   90.00
_cell.angle_gamma   90.00
#
_symmetry.space_group_name_H-M   'P 1'
#
loop_
_entity.id
_entity.type
_entity.pdbx_description
1 polymer ?
#
loop_
_entity_poly.entity_id
_entity_poly.type
_entity_poly.pdbx_seq_one_letter_code
_entity_poly.pdbx_strand_id
1 'polypeptide(L)'
;ELLWLDAEGKILSAGPTETVRGPDDLYTVSSRVTVEKRHSNNIICRVQQRNINQTRETQIEVTARVSIILITALVFICGAIFGLWKWRQNR
;
A
#
# COMPACT_ATOMS: atom_id res chain seq x y z
N GLU A 1 16.88 8.91 -10.09
CA GLU A 1 15.91 8.01 -10.74
C GLU A 1 15.10 7.29 -9.68
N LEU A 2 13.80 7.09 -9.92
CA LEU A 2 12.89 6.37 -9.03
C LEU A 2 12.42 5.11 -9.76
N LEU A 3 12.61 3.96 -9.12
CA LEU A 3 12.28 2.64 -9.66
C LEU A 3 11.33 1.92 -8.70
N TRP A 4 10.40 1.15 -9.27
CA TRP A 4 9.56 0.23 -8.54
C TRP A 4 10.04 -1.19 -8.79
N LEU A 5 10.20 -1.98 -7.74
CA LEU A 5 10.62 -3.38 -7.80
C LEU A 5 9.60 -4.28 -7.11
N ASP A 6 9.49 -5.53 -7.56
CA ASP A 6 8.80 -6.59 -6.84
C ASP A 6 9.66 -7.19 -5.71
N ALA A 7 9.14 -8.22 -5.04
CA ALA A 7 9.81 -8.89 -3.92
C ALA A 7 11.10 -9.61 -4.36
N GLU A 8 11.17 -9.99 -5.64
CA GLU A 8 12.29 -10.66 -6.28
C GLU A 8 13.34 -9.67 -6.82
N GLY A 9 13.06 -8.36 -6.75
CA GLY A 9 13.95 -7.30 -7.21
C GLY A 9 13.84 -6.99 -8.71
N LYS A 10 12.82 -7.49 -9.39
CA LYS A 10 12.53 -7.20 -10.80
C LYS A 10 11.81 -5.86 -10.92
N ILE A 11 12.18 -5.10 -11.95
CA ILE A 11 11.59 -3.79 -12.23
C ILE A 11 10.13 -3.95 -12.67
N LEU A 12 9.25 -3.20 -12.01
CA LEU A 12 7.84 -3.07 -12.34
C LEU A 12 7.64 -1.94 -13.35
N SER A 13 6.71 -2.16 -14.29
CA SER A 13 6.30 -1.10 -15.21
C SER A 13 5.48 -0.07 -14.44
N ALA A 14 5.99 1.16 -14.40
CA ALA A 14 5.35 2.29 -13.75
C ALA A 14 5.00 3.38 -14.76
N GLY A 15 4.05 4.24 -14.37
CA GLY A 15 3.74 5.45 -15.12
C GLY A 15 4.92 6.44 -15.14
N PRO A 16 4.78 7.53 -15.90
CA PRO A 16 5.81 8.56 -15.96
C PRO A 16 6.10 9.13 -14.58
N THR A 17 7.35 9.49 -14.33
CA THR A 17 7.75 10.21 -13.12
C THR A 17 7.45 11.69 -13.28
N GLU A 18 6.80 12.32 -12.30
CA GLU A 18 6.61 13.77 -12.26
C GLU A 18 7.67 14.37 -11.34
N THR A 19 8.27 15.47 -11.75
CA THR A 19 9.25 16.20 -10.94
C THR A 19 8.78 17.63 -10.74
N VAL A 20 8.59 18.02 -9.49
CA VAL A 20 8.13 19.36 -9.11
C VAL A 20 9.22 20.03 -8.28
N ARG A 21 9.57 21.27 -8.61
CA ARG A 21 10.52 22.07 -7.83
C ARG A 21 9.78 22.77 -6.70
N GLY A 22 10.28 22.63 -5.48
CA GLY A 22 9.79 23.31 -4.30
C GLY A 22 10.33 24.75 -4.20
N PRO A 23 9.76 25.57 -3.30
CA PRO A 23 10.23 26.93 -3.03
C PRO A 23 11.59 26.97 -2.31
N ASP A 24 12.04 25.85 -1.77
CA ASP A 24 13.30 25.62 -1.05
C ASP A 24 14.46 25.20 -1.97
N ASP A 25 14.27 25.30 -3.29
CA ASP A 25 15.20 24.85 -4.33
C ASP A 25 15.41 23.32 -4.40
N LEU A 26 14.65 22.56 -3.60
CA LEU A 26 14.64 21.09 -3.67
C LEU A 26 13.61 20.61 -4.71
N TYR A 27 13.71 19.34 -5.08
CA TYR A 27 12.79 18.72 -6.03
C TYR A 27 12.09 17.52 -5.39
N THR A 28 10.79 17.39 -5.70
CA THR A 28 9.98 16.22 -5.37
C THR A 28 9.79 15.39 -6.62
N VAL A 29 10.08 14.09 -6.54
CA VAL A 29 9.83 13.14 -7.63
C VAL A 29 8.71 12.20 -7.19
N SER A 30 7.64 12.13 -7.97
CA SER A 30 6.53 11.19 -7.78
C SER A 30 6.51 10.15 -8.91
N SER A 31 6.02 8.95 -8.61
CA SER A 31 5.80 7.90 -9.60
C SER A 31 4.63 7.04 -9.16
N ARG A 32 3.86 6.54 -10.12
CA ARG A 32 2.69 5.69 -9.87
C ARG A 32 2.87 4.33 -10.51
N VAL A 33 2.71 3.27 -9.72
CA VAL A 33 2.70 1.88 -10.19
C VAL A 33 1.34 1.24 -9.88
N THR A 34 0.82 0.44 -10.80
CA THR A 34 -0.36 -0.40 -10.57
C THR A 34 0.08 -1.85 -10.58
N VAL A 35 -0.14 -2.56 -9.48
CA VAL A 35 0.26 -3.97 -9.34
C VAL A 35 -0.96 -4.88 -9.29
N GLU A 36 -0.85 -6.06 -9.90
CA GLU A 36 -1.86 -7.09 -9.76
C GLU A 36 -1.67 -7.88 -8.46
N LYS A 37 -2.77 -8.11 -7.73
CA LYS A 37 -2.84 -8.82 -6.43
C LYS A 37 -2.37 -10.29 -6.47
N ARG A 38 -1.85 -10.77 -7.60
CA ARG A 38 -1.54 -12.19 -7.81
C ARG A 38 -0.06 -12.55 -7.64
N HIS A 39 0.87 -11.59 -7.75
CA HIS A 39 2.30 -11.92 -7.81
C HIS A 39 3.18 -11.29 -6.73
N SER A 40 2.80 -10.17 -6.12
CA SER A 40 3.56 -9.65 -4.99
C SER A 40 2.72 -8.78 -4.08
N ASN A 41 2.72 -9.10 -2.78
CA ASN A 41 2.21 -8.20 -1.76
C ASN A 41 3.30 -7.21 -1.32
N ASN A 42 4.54 -7.40 -1.75
CA ASN A 42 5.67 -6.60 -1.31
C ASN A 42 6.26 -5.82 -2.48
N ILE A 43 6.23 -4.50 -2.36
CA ILE A 43 6.69 -3.58 -3.39
C ILE A 43 7.83 -2.77 -2.81
N ILE A 44 8.92 -2.63 -3.57
CA ILE A 44 10.06 -1.82 -3.16
C ILE A 44 10.12 -0.57 -4.02
N CYS A 45 10.11 0.60 -3.39
CA CYS A 45 10.45 1.86 -4.03
C CYS A 45 11.96 2.10 -3.84
N ARG A 46 12.72 2.19 -4.94
CA ARG A 46 14.15 2.46 -4.95
C ARG A 46 14.43 3.81 -5.58
N VAL A 47 15.05 4.72 -4.83
CA VAL A 47 15.50 6.02 -5.31
C VAL A 47 17.02 6.01 -5.44
N GLN A 48 17.51 6.22 -6.66
CA GLN A 48 18.94 6.33 -6.99
C GLN A 48 19.31 7.78 -7.30
N GLN A 49 20.21 8.36 -6.49
CA GLN A 49 20.77 9.69 -6.70
C GLN A 49 22.22 9.57 -7.13
N ARG A 50 22.45 9.61 -8.45
CA ARG A 50 23.78 9.42 -9.06
C ARG A 50 24.77 10.53 -8.68
N ASN A 51 24.31 11.77 -8.52
CA ASN A 51 25.20 12.90 -8.23
C ASN A 51 25.94 12.74 -6.89
N ILE A 52 25.27 12.17 -5.89
CA ILE A 52 25.83 11.94 -4.55
C ILE A 52 26.10 10.46 -4.26
N ASN A 53 25.97 9.59 -5.28
CA ASN A 53 26.11 8.13 -5.16
C ASN A 53 25.28 7.50 -4.02
N GLN A 54 24.11 8.05 -3.73
CA GLN A 54 23.22 7.53 -2.69
C GLN A 54 22.07 6.72 -3.31
N THR A 55 21.76 5.58 -2.70
CA THR A 55 20.56 4.81 -3.00
C THR A 55 19.75 4.66 -1.73
N ARG A 56 18.43 4.82 -1.83
CA ARG A 56 17.48 4.59 -0.73
C ARG A 56 16.36 3.70 -1.19
N GLU A 57 15.94 2.81 -0.31
CA GLU A 57 14.88 1.84 -0.58
C GLU A 57 13.82 1.90 0.50
N THR A 58 12.58 1.66 0.12
CA THR A 58 11.46 1.56 1.05
C THR A 58 10.56 0.42 0.63
N GLN A 59 10.32 -0.48 1.57
CA GLN A 59 9.49 -1.66 1.39
C GLN A 59 8.04 -1.35 1.79
N ILE A 60 7.09 -1.72 0.93
CA ILE A 60 5.68 -1.42 1.06
C ILE A 60 4.91 -2.73 0.95
N GLU A 61 4.26 -3.13 2.04
CA GLU A 61 3.39 -4.32 2.07
C GLU A 61 1.93 -3.94 1.82
N VAL A 62 1.32 -4.56 0.79
CA VAL A 62 -0.06 -4.32 0.37
C VAL A 62 -0.98 -5.40 0.96
N THR A 63 -1.39 -5.23 2.22
CA THR A 63 -2.24 -6.19 2.94
C THR A 63 -3.74 -5.94 2.71
N ALA A 64 -4.27 -6.30 1.53
CA ALA A 64 -5.68 -6.02 1.20
C ALA A 64 -6.71 -7.03 1.75
N ARG A 65 -6.30 -8.24 2.17
CA ARG A 65 -7.26 -9.31 2.58
C ARG A 65 -7.64 -9.26 4.06
N VAL A 66 -6.71 -8.86 4.92
CA VAL A 66 -6.90 -8.88 6.39
C VAL A 66 -7.97 -7.88 6.80
N SER A 67 -7.97 -6.66 6.23
CA SER A 67 -8.96 -5.64 6.55
C SER A 67 -10.40 -6.05 6.22
N ILE A 68 -10.61 -6.77 5.11
CA ILE A 68 -11.95 -7.23 4.70
C ILE A 68 -12.48 -8.30 5.68
N ILE A 69 -11.62 -9.25 6.08
CA ILE A 69 -11.99 -10.31 7.02
C ILE A 69 -12.34 -9.73 8.41
N LEU A 70 -11.61 -8.72 8.87
CA LEU A 70 -11.89 -8.05 10.14
C LEU A 70 -13.24 -7.32 10.12
N ILE A 71 -13.53 -6.59 9.03
CA ILE A 71 -14.80 -5.87 8.89
C ILE A 71 -15.98 -6.85 8.86
N THR A 72 -15.89 -7.93 8.09
CA THR A 72 -16.97 -8.93 8.04
C THR A 72 -17.19 -9.57 9.40
N ALA A 73 -16.12 -9.98 10.10
CA ALA A 73 -16.22 -10.55 11.44
C ALA A 73 -16.90 -9.61 12.44
N LEU A 74 -16.55 -8.32 12.44
CA LEU A 74 -17.18 -7.31 13.31
C LEU A 74 -18.68 -7.19 13.04
N VAL A 75 -19.10 -7.14 11.78
CA VAL A 75 -20.52 -7.08 11.41
C VAL A 75 -21.27 -8.31 11.91
N PHE A 76 -20.70 -9.51 11.78
CA PHE A 76 -21.31 -10.74 12.31
C PHE A 76 -21.44 -10.72 13.83
N ILE A 77 -20.40 -10.28 14.55
CA ILE A 77 -20.42 -10.15 16.02
C ILE A 77 -21.51 -9.16 16.45
N CYS A 78 -21.57 -7.99 15.82
CA CYS A 78 -22.61 -6.99 16.10
C CYS A 78 -24.01 -7.53 15.82
N GLY A 79 -24.20 -8.25 14.71
CA GLY A 79 -25.47 -8.90 14.38
C GLY A 79 -25.89 -9.96 15.39
N ALA A 80 -24.95 -10.78 15.87
CA ALA A 80 -25.21 -11.79 16.90
C ALA A 80 -25.58 -11.14 18.24
N ILE A 81 -24.84 -10.10 18.67
CA ILE A 81 -25.14 -9.34 19.89
C ILE A 81 -26.54 -8.71 19.79
N PHE A 82 -26.87 -8.09 18.66
CA PHE A 82 -28.19 -7.50 18.43
C PHE A 82 -29.31 -8.55 18.45
N GLY A 83 -29.08 -9.72 17.81
CA GLY A 83 -30.00 -10.84 17.81
C GLY A 83 -30.26 -11.39 19.22
N LEU A 84 -29.20 -11.59 20.01
CA LEU A 84 -29.29 -12.03 21.42
C LEU A 84 -30.00 -10.99 22.29
N TRP A 85 -29.70 -9.70 22.11
CA TRP A 85 -30.36 -8.61 22.83
C TRP A 85 -31.86 -8.57 22.53
N LYS A 86 -32.23 -8.66 21.24
CA LYS A 86 -33.63 -8.69 20.81
C LYS A 86 -34.36 -9.95 21.30
N TRP A 87 -33.72 -11.11 21.30
CA TRP A 87 -34.28 -12.34 21.86
C TRP A 87 -34.55 -12.22 23.36
N ARG A 88 -33.60 -11.64 24.12
CA ARG A 88 -33.76 -11.37 25.55
C ARG A 88 -34.91 -10.40 25.83
N GLN A 89 -35.10 -9.38 24.99
CA GLN A 89 -36.19 -8.41 25.16
C GLN A 89 -37.57 -9.01 24.83
N ASN A 90 -37.62 -9.98 23.92
CA ASN A 90 -38.86 -10.64 23.48
C ASN A 90 -39.23 -11.87 24.33
N ARG A 91 -38.45 -12.16 25.38
CA ARG A 91 -38.74 -13.16 26.39
C ARG A 91 -39.13 -12.48 27.68
#